data_AF-A0A364MX02-F1
#
_entry.id   AF-A0A364MX02-F1
#
_cell.length_a   1.000
_cell.length_b   1.000
_cell.length_c   1.000
_cell.angle_alpha   90.00
_cell.angle_beta   90.00
_cell.angle_gamma   90.00
#
_symmetry.space_group_name_H-M   'P 1'
#
loop_
_entity.id
_entity.type
_entity.pdbx_description
1 polymer ?
#
loop_
_entity_poly.entity_id
_entity_poly.type
_entity_poly.pdbx_seq_one_letter_code
_entity_poly.pdbx_strand_id
1 'polypeptide(L)'
;MTAYNQVNSVHVTEDRSTLKDILLISNVENHRPEPSFLGSGTLEETGAKDLVAGGWYRITVQLGRAKTSTRRTPSTVDFGPGDLRFGGFLRIDLEEAIEAAANPNAVMVVQSGTPVAIPWSDKAKAILHTWYGGNEGGKAIADVVLGAVKPSGKLPLTFPCQLNDNPTYFNYRSEGGRVLYDQDPYVGYRYYEQTEVAALFPFGHGLLYTTFSLSNLKLAVDTQSDCLNVALHRD
;
A
#
# COMPACT_ATOMS: atom_id res chain seq x y z
N MET A 1 10.74 -12.18 -29.16
CA MET A 1 11.49 -13.21 -28.40
C MET A 1 11.49 -12.77 -26.95
N THR A 2 10.51 -13.21 -26.16
CA THR A 2 10.28 -12.73 -24.79
C THR A 2 11.09 -13.60 -23.83
N ALA A 3 11.86 -12.98 -22.93
CA ALA A 3 12.68 -13.67 -21.93
C ALA A 3 11.89 -13.82 -20.61
N TYR A 4 11.97 -15.00 -19.99
CA TYR A 4 11.22 -15.43 -18.81
C TYR A 4 12.25 -15.93 -17.77
N ASN A 5 12.37 -15.36 -16.56
CA ASN A 5 13.54 -15.60 -15.69
C ASN A 5 13.20 -15.71 -14.17
N GLN A 6 13.10 -16.91 -13.60
CA GLN A 6 13.02 -17.15 -12.14
C GLN A 6 14.38 -17.00 -11.44
N VAL A 7 14.44 -16.51 -10.19
CA VAL A 7 15.67 -16.53 -9.37
C VAL A 7 15.91 -17.93 -8.80
N ASN A 8 17.01 -18.57 -9.20
CA ASN A 8 17.40 -19.90 -8.76
C ASN A 8 18.30 -19.83 -7.51
N SER A 9 19.32 -18.98 -7.55
CA SER A 9 20.21 -18.78 -6.42
C SER A 9 20.83 -17.39 -6.39
N VAL A 10 21.17 -16.93 -5.18
CA VAL A 10 21.92 -15.71 -4.94
C VAL A 10 23.16 -16.06 -4.13
N HIS A 11 24.31 -15.63 -4.63
CA HIS A 11 25.60 -15.87 -4.02
C HIS A 11 26.31 -14.56 -3.73
N VAL A 12 27.09 -14.54 -2.64
CA VAL A 12 27.99 -13.43 -2.31
C VAL A 12 29.40 -13.95 -2.15
N THR A 13 30.32 -13.40 -2.94
CA THR A 13 31.74 -13.69 -2.87
C THR A 13 32.47 -12.51 -2.23
N GLU A 14 33.24 -12.78 -1.17
CA GLU A 14 34.14 -11.80 -0.55
C GLU A 14 35.50 -11.81 -1.26
N ASP A 15 35.98 -10.62 -1.63
CA ASP A 15 37.27 -10.37 -2.26
C ASP A 15 37.55 -11.18 -3.55
N ARG A 16 38.27 -10.58 -4.50
CA ARG A 16 38.61 -11.26 -5.77
C ARG A 16 39.58 -12.42 -5.56
N SER A 17 40.29 -12.47 -4.43
CA SER A 17 41.33 -13.45 -4.16
C SER A 17 40.85 -14.72 -3.45
N THR A 18 39.81 -14.63 -2.62
CA THR A 18 39.46 -15.71 -1.68
C THR A 18 38.50 -16.77 -2.22
N LEU A 19 37.88 -16.59 -3.38
CA LEU A 19 36.94 -17.53 -4.04
C LEU A 19 35.84 -18.12 -3.12
N LYS A 20 35.62 -17.56 -1.93
CA LYS A 20 34.62 -18.04 -0.97
C LYS A 20 33.25 -17.59 -1.43
N ASP A 21 32.59 -18.46 -2.16
CA ASP A 21 31.25 -18.24 -2.68
C ASP A 21 30.20 -18.67 -1.65
N ILE A 22 29.49 -17.69 -1.08
CA ILE A 22 28.49 -17.93 -0.04
C ILE A 22 27.12 -17.93 -0.70
N LEU A 23 26.48 -19.09 -0.76
CA LEU A 23 25.08 -19.21 -1.15
C LEU A 23 24.20 -18.59 -0.07
N LEU A 24 23.52 -17.49 -0.41
CA LEU A 24 22.59 -16.81 0.50
C LEU A 24 21.15 -17.28 0.33
N ILE A 25 20.74 -17.54 -0.91
CA ILE A 25 19.37 -17.94 -1.25
C ILE A 25 19.46 -19.07 -2.28
N SER A 26 18.69 -20.14 -2.06
CA SER A 26 18.47 -21.21 -3.04
C SER A 26 16.99 -21.50 -3.14
N ASN A 27 16.44 -21.35 -4.33
CA ASN A 27 15.04 -21.61 -4.63
C ASN A 27 14.94 -22.61 -5.79
N VAL A 28 15.86 -23.59 -5.87
CA VAL A 28 15.92 -24.57 -6.98
C VAL A 28 15.05 -25.79 -6.71
N GLU A 29 15.04 -26.30 -5.48
CA GLU A 29 14.47 -27.61 -5.15
C GLU A 29 13.15 -27.57 -4.39
N ASN A 30 12.80 -26.44 -3.74
CA ASN A 30 11.68 -26.38 -2.79
C ASN A 30 10.71 -25.23 -3.07
N HIS A 31 10.17 -25.16 -4.29
CA HIS A 31 9.23 -24.14 -4.70
C HIS A 31 7.91 -24.22 -3.91
N ARG A 32 7.61 -23.18 -3.12
CA ARG A 32 6.32 -23.02 -2.43
C ARG A 32 5.47 -21.95 -3.12
N PRO A 33 4.20 -22.23 -3.51
CA PRO A 33 3.32 -21.23 -4.11
C PRO A 33 3.00 -20.09 -3.15
N GLU A 34 3.01 -18.83 -3.63
CA GLU A 34 2.67 -17.64 -2.84
C GLU A 34 2.05 -16.52 -3.71
N PRO A 35 1.46 -15.47 -3.08
CA PRO A 35 0.85 -14.31 -3.75
C PRO A 35 1.80 -13.46 -4.59
N SER A 36 3.12 -13.70 -4.52
CA SER A 36 4.10 -12.96 -5.30
C SER A 36 3.75 -13.02 -6.78
N PHE A 37 4.01 -11.93 -7.49
CA PHE A 37 3.73 -11.82 -8.92
C PHE A 37 2.25 -12.19 -9.25
N LEU A 38 1.32 -11.46 -8.63
CA LEU A 38 -0.12 -11.59 -8.81
C LEU A 38 -0.65 -13.02 -8.55
N GLY A 39 -0.06 -13.74 -7.59
CA GLY A 39 -0.49 -15.09 -7.21
C GLY A 39 0.11 -16.24 -8.01
N SER A 40 1.10 -15.97 -8.85
CA SER A 40 1.73 -17.01 -9.70
C SER A 40 3.21 -17.26 -9.38
N GLY A 41 3.80 -16.49 -8.46
CA GLY A 41 5.19 -16.63 -8.04
C GLY A 41 5.42 -17.70 -6.97
N THR A 42 6.62 -17.63 -6.38
CA THR A 42 7.07 -18.49 -5.27
C THR A 42 7.24 -17.67 -4.00
N LEU A 43 7.28 -18.36 -2.86
CA LEU A 43 7.66 -17.78 -1.58
C LEU A 43 8.94 -16.97 -1.71
N GLU A 44 8.91 -15.77 -1.11
CA GLU A 44 10.10 -14.93 -1.01
C GLU A 44 11.08 -15.61 -0.05
N GLU A 45 12.22 -16.03 -0.59
CA GLU A 45 13.33 -16.53 0.19
C GLU A 45 14.25 -15.35 0.52
N THR A 46 14.60 -15.20 1.79
CA THR A 46 15.46 -14.11 2.27
C THR A 46 16.78 -14.67 2.76
N GLY A 47 17.87 -13.98 2.41
CA GLY A 47 19.22 -14.29 2.86
C GLY A 47 19.95 -12.99 3.11
N ALA A 48 20.76 -12.94 4.17
CA ALA A 48 21.48 -11.74 4.57
C ALA A 48 22.95 -12.06 4.86
N LYS A 49 23.79 -11.04 4.70
CA LYS A 49 25.21 -11.10 5.04
C LYS A 49 25.63 -9.77 5.62
N ASP A 50 26.26 -9.80 6.79
CA ASP A 50 26.87 -8.62 7.37
C ASP A 50 28.07 -8.19 6.52
N LEU A 51 28.13 -6.90 6.21
CA LEU A 51 29.16 -6.31 5.36
C LEU A 51 30.11 -5.46 6.22
N VAL A 52 31.39 -5.50 5.89
CA VAL A 52 32.42 -4.67 6.52
C VAL A 52 32.65 -3.44 5.64
N ALA A 53 32.64 -2.26 6.27
CA ALA A 53 32.88 -1.00 5.59
C ALA A 53 34.22 -1.03 4.84
N GLY A 54 34.21 -0.61 3.57
CA GLY A 54 35.40 -0.62 2.70
C GLY A 54 35.73 -1.97 2.06
N GLY A 55 34.98 -3.04 2.36
CA GLY A 55 35.13 -4.35 1.72
C GLY A 55 34.54 -4.41 0.30
N TRP A 56 35.11 -5.28 -0.54
CA TRP A 56 34.58 -5.59 -1.87
C TRP A 56 33.80 -6.90 -1.87
N TYR A 57 32.58 -6.85 -2.41
CA TYR A 57 31.67 -8.00 -2.49
C TYR A 57 31.16 -8.15 -3.93
N ARG A 58 31.17 -9.38 -4.46
CA ARG A 58 30.52 -9.72 -5.72
C ARG A 58 29.21 -10.45 -5.42
N ILE A 59 28.11 -9.96 -5.99
CA ILE A 59 26.81 -10.62 -5.90
C ILE A 59 26.54 -11.29 -7.24
N THR A 60 26.32 -12.59 -7.21
CA THR A 60 25.99 -13.38 -8.39
C THR A 60 24.58 -13.92 -8.25
N VAL A 61 23.71 -13.57 -9.18
CA VAL A 61 22.33 -14.06 -9.22
C VAL A 61 22.18 -14.98 -10.43
N GLN A 62 21.80 -16.23 -10.18
CA GLN A 62 21.51 -17.18 -11.24
C GLN A 62 20.01 -17.20 -11.49
N LEU A 63 19.63 -16.98 -12.75
CA LEU A 63 18.22 -17.00 -13.17
C LEU A 63 17.94 -18.22 -14.06
N GLY A 64 16.92 -19.00 -13.72
CA GLY A 64 16.39 -20.08 -14.53
C GLY A 64 15.24 -19.60 -15.41
N ARG A 65 15.02 -20.19 -16.59
CA ARG A 65 13.84 -19.87 -17.41
C ARG A 65 12.62 -20.66 -16.95
N ALA A 66 11.41 -20.20 -17.27
CA ALA A 66 10.18 -20.95 -17.00
C ALA A 66 10.21 -22.40 -17.57
N LYS A 67 10.84 -22.62 -18.75
CA LYS A 67 11.01 -23.97 -19.34
C LYS A 67 11.99 -24.88 -18.57
N THR A 68 12.88 -24.30 -17.78
CA THR A 68 13.78 -25.06 -16.88
C THR A 68 13.18 -25.18 -15.48
N SER A 69 12.06 -24.50 -15.21
CA SER A 69 11.29 -24.72 -14.00
C SER A 69 10.58 -26.06 -14.09
N THR A 70 10.59 -26.80 -12.99
CA THR A 70 9.86 -28.07 -12.85
C THR A 70 8.37 -27.85 -12.59
N ARG A 71 7.91 -26.59 -12.48
CA ARG A 71 6.52 -26.23 -12.19
C ARG A 71 5.68 -26.10 -13.48
N ARG A 72 4.45 -26.62 -13.42
CA ARG A 72 3.36 -26.29 -14.35
C ARG A 72 2.26 -25.59 -13.56
N THR A 73 1.98 -24.33 -13.85
CA THR A 73 0.90 -23.56 -13.22
C THR A 73 -0.35 -23.64 -14.07
N PRO A 74 -1.48 -24.20 -13.57
CA PRO A 74 -2.76 -24.06 -14.24
C PRO A 74 -3.33 -22.66 -13.92
N SER A 75 -3.01 -21.67 -14.76
CA SER A 75 -3.61 -20.32 -14.69
C SER A 75 -3.98 -19.86 -16.10
N THR A 76 -5.12 -19.17 -16.22
CA THR A 76 -5.60 -18.57 -17.48
C THR A 76 -4.78 -17.33 -17.89
N VAL A 77 -4.00 -16.77 -16.95
CA VAL A 77 -3.11 -15.64 -17.19
C VAL A 77 -1.73 -15.97 -16.59
N ASP A 78 -0.73 -16.08 -17.46
CA ASP A 78 0.68 -16.29 -17.12
C ASP A 78 1.46 -15.06 -17.59
N PHE A 79 1.74 -14.14 -16.68
CA PHE A 79 2.74 -13.11 -16.93
C PHE A 79 4.12 -13.76 -16.66
N GLY A 80 5.18 -13.45 -17.42
CA GLY A 80 6.49 -14.08 -17.16
C GLY A 80 7.14 -13.56 -15.87
N PRO A 81 7.63 -14.40 -14.93
CA PRO A 81 8.18 -13.92 -13.65
C PRO A 81 9.71 -13.77 -13.62
N GLY A 82 10.14 -12.92 -12.66
CA GLY A 82 11.52 -12.69 -12.20
C GLY A 82 11.79 -11.28 -11.68
N ASP A 83 11.65 -11.02 -10.38
CA ASP A 83 12.11 -9.76 -9.78
C ASP A 83 13.12 -10.08 -8.66
N LEU A 84 14.22 -9.33 -8.62
CA LEU A 84 15.23 -9.40 -7.57
C LEU A 84 15.26 -8.04 -6.92
N ARG A 85 14.89 -7.99 -5.63
CA ARG A 85 15.14 -6.82 -4.82
C ARG A 85 16.46 -6.99 -4.10
N PHE A 86 17.45 -6.21 -4.51
CA PHE A 86 18.68 -6.04 -3.76
C PHE A 86 18.74 -4.63 -3.19
N GLY A 87 18.93 -4.53 -1.88
CA GLY A 87 19.07 -3.26 -1.18
C GLY A 87 20.05 -3.39 -0.03
N GLY A 88 20.84 -2.36 0.20
CA GLY A 88 21.65 -2.21 1.40
C GLY A 88 21.02 -1.15 2.30
N PHE A 89 20.72 -1.50 3.54
CA PHE A 89 20.22 -0.57 4.53
C PHE A 89 21.00 -0.75 5.83
N LEU A 90 21.13 0.33 6.60
CA LEU A 90 21.61 0.22 7.98
C LEU A 90 20.58 -0.62 8.74
N ARG A 91 21.00 -1.73 9.34
CA ARG A 91 20.12 -2.53 10.17
C ARG A 91 19.90 -1.78 11.48
N ILE A 92 18.78 -1.08 11.56
CA ILE A 92 18.30 -0.43 12.78
C ILE A 92 17.46 -1.47 13.53
N ASP A 93 17.55 -1.48 14.86
CA ASP A 93 16.69 -2.30 15.68
C ASP A 93 15.24 -1.79 15.63
N LEU A 94 14.29 -2.70 15.40
CA LEU A 94 12.89 -2.34 15.22
C LEU A 94 12.29 -1.77 16.51
N GLU A 95 12.70 -2.26 17.68
CA GLU A 95 12.23 -1.76 18.98
C GLU A 95 12.79 -0.37 19.23
N GLU A 96 14.07 -0.12 18.93
CA GLU A 96 14.71 1.20 19.04
C GLU A 96 14.02 2.23 18.11
N ALA A 97 13.68 1.84 16.88
CA ALA A 97 12.95 2.70 15.95
C ALA A 97 11.52 3.02 16.43
N ILE A 98 10.83 2.06 17.04
CA ILE A 98 9.49 2.24 17.61
C ILE A 98 9.55 3.12 18.86
N GLU A 99 10.54 2.92 19.73
CA GLU A 99 10.71 3.71 20.96
C GLU A 99 11.07 5.16 20.64
N ALA A 100 11.94 5.40 19.65
CA ALA A 100 12.20 6.75 19.13
C ALA A 100 10.95 7.41 18.51
N ALA A 101 10.05 6.60 17.94
CA ALA A 101 8.78 7.06 17.39
C ALA A 101 7.66 7.23 18.44
N ALA A 102 7.84 6.75 19.68
CA ALA A 102 6.87 6.82 20.78
C ALA A 102 6.73 8.23 21.39
N ASN A 103 6.87 9.27 20.57
CA ASN A 103 6.59 10.64 20.94
C ASN A 103 5.06 10.85 21.01
N PRO A 104 4.50 11.29 22.16
CA PRO A 104 3.07 11.56 22.27
C PRO A 104 2.57 12.70 21.38
N ASN A 105 3.48 13.45 20.74
CA ASN A 105 3.18 14.48 19.75
C ASN A 105 3.48 14.06 18.30
N ALA A 106 3.73 12.77 18.05
CA ALA A 106 3.98 12.26 16.71
C ALA A 106 2.77 12.46 15.78
N VAL A 107 3.07 12.74 14.51
CA VAL A 107 2.09 12.75 13.42
C VAL A 107 2.19 11.40 12.71
N MET A 108 1.07 10.67 12.64
CA MET A 108 1.03 9.37 11.97
C MET A 108 0.76 9.55 10.48
N VAL A 109 1.74 9.24 9.64
CA VAL A 109 1.59 9.30 8.17
C VAL A 109 1.22 7.91 7.65
N VAL A 110 0.08 7.79 6.96
CA VAL A 110 -0.44 6.51 6.46
C VAL A 110 -0.47 6.53 4.93
N GLN A 111 0.36 5.67 4.33
CA GLN A 111 0.38 5.43 2.88
C GLN A 111 -0.32 4.11 2.55
N SER A 112 -1.53 4.20 1.98
CA SER A 112 -2.27 3.05 1.47
C SER A 112 -3.15 3.45 0.30
N GLY A 113 -3.45 2.52 -0.60
CA GLY A 113 -4.36 2.77 -1.74
C GLY A 113 -5.85 2.66 -1.39
N THR A 114 -6.16 2.01 -0.29
CA THR A 114 -7.52 1.75 0.21
C THR A 114 -7.54 1.91 1.73
N PRO A 115 -8.73 1.94 2.37
CA PRO A 115 -8.83 1.96 3.81
C PRO A 115 -8.03 0.83 4.46
N VAL A 116 -7.29 1.17 5.51
CA VAL A 116 -6.57 0.24 6.38
C VAL A 116 -7.12 0.35 7.79
N ALA A 117 -7.03 -0.71 8.58
CA ALA A 117 -7.45 -0.66 9.97
C ALA A 117 -6.54 0.28 10.78
N ILE A 118 -7.16 1.18 11.54
CA ILE A 118 -6.45 2.16 12.40
C ILE A 118 -6.97 2.04 13.85
N PRO A 119 -6.75 0.91 14.53
CA PRO A 119 -7.25 0.66 15.88
C PRO A 119 -6.63 1.57 16.95
N TRP A 120 -5.59 2.31 16.59
CA TRP A 120 -4.87 3.27 17.43
C TRP A 120 -5.27 4.73 17.15
N SER A 121 -6.28 4.97 16.30
CA SER A 121 -6.69 6.31 15.87
C SER A 121 -7.02 7.23 17.06
N ASP A 122 -7.70 6.72 18.08
CA ASP A 122 -8.06 7.46 19.30
C ASP A 122 -6.85 7.96 20.10
N LYS A 123 -5.68 7.32 19.93
CA LYS A 123 -4.44 7.68 20.61
C LYS A 123 -3.57 8.64 19.79
N ALA A 124 -3.83 8.75 18.50
CA ALA A 124 -3.05 9.61 17.61
C ALA A 124 -3.57 11.06 17.68
N LYS A 125 -2.67 12.02 17.94
CA LYS A 125 -3.03 13.45 17.91
C LYS A 125 -3.27 13.98 16.50
N ALA A 126 -2.60 13.40 15.52
CA ALA A 126 -2.73 13.77 14.12
C ALA A 126 -2.49 12.54 13.24
N ILE A 127 -3.34 12.39 12.22
CA ILE A 127 -3.23 11.36 11.21
C ILE A 127 -3.26 12.05 9.85
N LEU A 128 -2.25 11.77 9.02
CA LEU A 128 -2.14 12.28 7.67
C LEU A 128 -2.18 11.11 6.69
N HIS A 129 -3.23 11.02 5.90
CA HIS A 129 -3.37 9.99 4.87
C HIS A 129 -2.88 10.51 3.51
N THR A 130 -1.93 9.80 2.89
CA THR A 130 -1.13 10.35 1.77
C THR A 130 -1.17 9.51 0.50
N TRP A 131 -1.98 8.45 0.47
CA TRP A 131 -2.10 7.56 -0.69
C TRP A 131 -0.72 7.07 -1.18
N TYR A 132 -0.61 6.77 -2.48
CA TYR A 132 0.66 6.55 -3.16
C TYR A 132 1.01 7.77 -4.02
N GLY A 133 1.76 8.71 -3.44
CA GLY A 133 2.08 10.02 -4.06
C GLY A 133 3.10 10.03 -5.18
N GLY A 134 3.54 8.86 -5.69
CA GLY A 134 4.55 8.76 -6.75
C GLY A 134 5.91 9.35 -6.36
N ASN A 135 6.67 9.78 -7.36
CA ASN A 135 8.07 10.23 -7.19
C ASN A 135 8.22 11.40 -6.21
N GLU A 136 7.27 12.34 -6.20
CA GLU A 136 7.29 13.53 -5.35
C GLU A 136 6.56 13.32 -4.01
N GLY A 137 6.11 12.09 -3.71
CA GLY A 137 5.33 11.79 -2.51
C GLY A 137 6.01 12.23 -1.22
N GLY A 138 7.32 11.97 -1.08
CA GLY A 138 8.09 12.38 0.10
C GLY A 138 8.14 13.90 0.28
N LYS A 139 8.35 14.65 -0.81
CA LYS A 139 8.35 16.12 -0.79
C LYS A 139 6.96 16.66 -0.46
N ALA A 140 5.92 16.13 -1.08
CA ALA A 140 4.55 16.56 -0.83
C ALA A 140 4.13 16.35 0.63
N ILE A 141 4.54 15.23 1.24
CA ILE A 141 4.32 14.96 2.67
C ILE A 141 5.01 16.02 3.52
N ALA A 142 6.30 16.30 3.25
CA ALA A 142 7.05 17.31 3.98
C ALA A 142 6.43 18.70 3.86
N ASP A 143 6.02 19.10 2.65
CA ASP A 143 5.41 20.41 2.42
C ASP A 143 4.10 20.58 3.20
N VAL A 144 3.29 19.52 3.32
CA VAL A 144 2.06 19.55 4.14
C VAL A 144 2.39 19.58 5.63
N VAL A 145 3.24 18.67 6.12
CA VAL A 145 3.58 18.56 7.55
C VAL A 145 4.23 19.83 8.07
N LEU A 146 5.07 20.48 7.27
CA LEU A 146 5.74 21.74 7.61
C LEU A 146 4.86 22.98 7.34
N GLY A 147 3.66 22.81 6.79
CA GLY A 147 2.72 23.90 6.51
C GLY A 147 3.09 24.79 5.32
N ALA A 148 4.07 24.38 4.50
CA ALA A 148 4.38 25.04 3.23
C ALA A 148 3.20 24.92 2.24
N VAL A 149 2.47 23.81 2.30
CA VAL A 149 1.22 23.58 1.58
C VAL A 149 0.12 23.24 2.59
N LYS A 150 -1.07 23.86 2.43
CA LYS A 150 -2.22 23.55 3.28
C LYS A 150 -2.89 22.26 2.78
N PRO A 151 -3.20 21.29 3.65
CA PRO A 151 -3.97 20.12 3.24
C PRO A 151 -5.33 20.59 2.73
N SER A 152 -5.79 20.02 1.63
CA SER A 152 -7.10 20.32 1.02
C SER A 152 -7.81 19.09 0.46
N GLY A 153 -7.23 17.90 0.62
CA GLY A 153 -7.80 16.64 0.15
C GLY A 153 -9.07 16.27 0.92
N LYS A 154 -10.01 15.64 0.23
CA LYS A 154 -11.22 15.03 0.79
C LYS A 154 -11.25 13.57 0.42
N LEU A 155 -11.68 12.71 1.35
CA LEU A 155 -11.66 11.26 1.14
C LEU A 155 -12.61 10.86 0.00
N PRO A 156 -12.12 10.19 -1.05
CA PRO A 156 -12.97 9.62 -2.10
C PRO A 156 -13.59 8.28 -1.68
N LEU A 157 -13.20 7.72 -0.53
CA LEU A 157 -13.63 6.43 0.00
C LEU A 157 -14.09 6.59 1.45
N THR A 158 -15.09 5.82 1.86
CA THR A 158 -15.46 5.68 3.27
C THR A 158 -14.46 4.73 3.95
N PHE A 159 -13.93 5.13 5.11
CA PHE A 159 -13.08 4.28 5.95
C PHE A 159 -13.96 3.64 7.02
N PRO A 160 -14.19 2.30 6.97
CA PRO A 160 -14.97 1.63 8.00
C PRO A 160 -14.23 1.58 9.35
N CYS A 161 -14.96 1.44 10.44
CA CYS A 161 -14.39 1.16 11.76
C CYS A 161 -13.74 -0.24 11.80
N GLN A 162 -14.39 -1.22 11.15
CA GLN A 162 -13.93 -2.60 11.07
C GLN A 162 -14.28 -3.22 9.71
N LEU A 163 -13.53 -4.24 9.30
CA LEU A 163 -13.67 -4.84 7.96
C LEU A 163 -15.09 -5.35 7.66
N ASN A 164 -15.78 -5.86 8.69
CA ASN A 164 -17.14 -6.39 8.62
C ASN A 164 -18.25 -5.32 8.56
N ASP A 165 -17.93 -4.03 8.72
CA ASP A 165 -18.87 -2.94 8.42
C ASP A 165 -18.95 -2.66 6.91
N ASN A 166 -18.09 -3.28 6.10
CA ASN A 166 -18.10 -3.09 4.67
C ASN A 166 -19.30 -3.82 4.02
N PRO A 167 -20.08 -3.17 3.12
CA PRO A 167 -21.24 -3.80 2.47
C PRO A 167 -20.90 -5.09 1.70
N THR A 168 -19.67 -5.26 1.25
CA THR A 168 -19.25 -6.45 0.49
C THR A 168 -18.60 -7.53 1.34
N TYR A 169 -18.55 -7.38 2.67
CA TYR A 169 -17.79 -8.26 3.56
C TYR A 169 -18.05 -9.75 3.32
N PHE A 170 -19.32 -10.14 3.15
CA PHE A 170 -19.69 -11.55 2.94
C PHE A 170 -19.44 -12.04 1.52
N ASN A 171 -19.34 -11.14 0.53
CA ASN A 171 -19.46 -11.47 -0.90
C ASN A 171 -18.26 -11.01 -1.72
N TYR A 172 -17.19 -10.50 -1.08
CA TYR A 172 -15.96 -10.04 -1.74
C TYR A 172 -15.00 -11.19 -2.10
N ARG A 173 -15.51 -12.27 -2.71
CA ARG A 173 -14.73 -13.41 -3.20
C ARG A 173 -15.47 -14.14 -4.33
N SER A 174 -14.72 -14.82 -5.19
CA SER A 174 -15.30 -15.67 -6.23
C SER A 174 -15.72 -17.03 -5.64
N GLU A 175 -17.02 -17.32 -5.67
CA GLU A 175 -17.58 -18.61 -5.25
C GLU A 175 -18.29 -19.27 -6.43
N GLY A 176 -17.87 -20.47 -6.79
CA GLY A 176 -18.43 -21.17 -7.95
C GLY A 176 -18.27 -20.40 -9.27
N GLY A 177 -17.25 -19.56 -9.38
CA GLY A 177 -16.97 -18.76 -10.59
C GLY A 177 -17.78 -17.46 -10.71
N ARG A 178 -18.43 -17.01 -9.64
CA ARG A 178 -19.22 -15.76 -9.62
C ARG A 178 -19.00 -14.97 -8.34
N VAL A 179 -19.35 -13.68 -8.38
CA VAL A 179 -19.38 -12.75 -7.25
C VAL A 179 -20.76 -12.11 -7.23
N LEU A 180 -21.50 -12.22 -6.12
CA LEU A 180 -22.83 -11.63 -5.99
C LEU A 180 -22.71 -10.21 -5.44
N TYR A 181 -23.39 -9.25 -6.09
CA TYR A 181 -23.45 -7.85 -5.67
C TYR A 181 -24.80 -7.62 -4.98
N ASP A 182 -24.93 -8.07 -3.74
CA ASP A 182 -26.17 -8.00 -2.96
C ASP A 182 -26.39 -6.64 -2.28
N GLN A 183 -25.35 -5.82 -2.18
CA GLN A 183 -25.45 -4.44 -1.70
C GLN A 183 -26.20 -3.53 -2.69
N ASP A 184 -26.37 -3.98 -3.93
CA ASP A 184 -27.09 -3.26 -4.99
C ASP A 184 -26.65 -1.77 -5.10
N PRO A 185 -27.48 -0.70 -4.97
CA PRO A 185 -26.98 0.66 -5.11
C PRO A 185 -26.25 1.16 -3.85
N TYR A 186 -26.32 0.41 -2.74
CA TYR A 186 -25.77 0.77 -1.44
C TYR A 186 -24.28 0.44 -1.39
N VAL A 187 -23.50 1.20 -2.15
CA VAL A 187 -22.03 1.10 -2.21
C VAL A 187 -21.38 2.32 -1.57
N GLY A 188 -20.33 2.09 -0.78
CA GLY A 188 -19.62 3.16 -0.08
C GLY A 188 -20.53 3.91 0.86
N TYR A 189 -20.43 5.24 0.91
CA TYR A 189 -21.19 6.09 1.84
C TYR A 189 -22.71 5.83 1.85
N ARG A 190 -23.30 5.47 0.71
CA ARG A 190 -24.74 5.16 0.62
C ARG A 190 -25.16 4.03 1.55
N TYR A 191 -24.30 3.02 1.72
CA TYR A 191 -24.55 1.93 2.66
C TYR A 191 -24.53 2.41 4.11
N TYR A 192 -23.49 3.15 4.49
CA TYR A 192 -23.31 3.63 5.86
C TYR A 192 -24.41 4.63 6.24
N GLU A 193 -24.82 5.52 5.33
CA GLU A 193 -25.94 6.44 5.54
C GLU A 193 -27.27 5.69 5.67
N GLN A 194 -27.52 4.70 4.80
CA GLN A 194 -28.78 3.95 4.81
C GLN A 194 -28.93 3.01 6.02
N THR A 195 -27.83 2.44 6.50
CA THR A 195 -27.83 1.45 7.59
C THR A 195 -27.43 2.04 8.94
N GLU A 196 -27.13 3.34 8.98
CA GLU A 196 -26.69 4.08 10.17
C GLU A 196 -25.44 3.49 10.85
N VAL A 197 -24.63 2.74 10.09
CA VAL A 197 -23.35 2.21 10.55
C VAL A 197 -22.31 3.33 10.54
N ALA A 198 -21.64 3.54 11.67
CA ALA A 198 -20.63 4.58 11.79
C ALA A 198 -19.39 4.25 10.95
N ALA A 199 -18.90 5.25 10.20
CA ALA A 199 -17.60 5.20 9.53
C ALA A 199 -16.54 5.86 10.41
N LEU A 200 -15.32 5.31 10.42
CA LEU A 200 -14.17 5.90 11.10
C LEU A 200 -13.83 7.26 10.47
N PHE A 201 -13.78 7.30 9.14
CA PHE A 201 -13.74 8.56 8.38
C PHE A 201 -14.76 8.49 7.23
N PRO A 202 -15.76 9.39 7.20
CA PRO A 202 -16.79 9.34 6.17
C PRO A 202 -16.27 9.82 4.81
N PHE A 203 -16.99 9.47 3.75
CA PHE A 203 -16.76 10.01 2.41
C PHE A 203 -16.81 11.55 2.44
N GLY A 204 -15.91 12.20 1.70
CA GLY A 204 -15.80 13.66 1.67
C GLY A 204 -15.17 14.26 2.92
N HIS A 205 -14.78 13.47 3.93
CA HIS A 205 -14.06 13.99 5.10
C HIS A 205 -12.65 14.47 4.73
N GLY A 206 -12.18 15.50 5.42
CA GLY A 206 -10.80 15.98 5.30
C GLY A 206 -10.63 17.30 6.02
N LEU A 207 -9.64 17.38 6.90
CA LEU A 207 -9.38 18.56 7.71
C LEU A 207 -8.53 19.58 6.94
N LEU A 208 -8.59 20.82 7.42
CA LEU A 208 -7.87 21.97 6.89
C LEU A 208 -7.10 22.61 8.06
N TYR A 209 -5.99 23.30 7.78
CA TYR A 209 -5.28 24.10 8.80
C TYR A 209 -5.98 25.43 9.14
N THR A 210 -7.10 25.74 8.50
CA THR A 210 -7.89 26.96 8.66
C THR A 210 -9.37 26.58 8.64
N THR A 211 -10.22 27.41 9.21
CA THR A 211 -11.67 27.21 9.20
C THR A 211 -12.31 27.92 8.01
N PHE A 212 -13.46 27.40 7.58
CA PHE A 212 -14.31 28.02 6.56
C PHE A 212 -15.76 27.88 6.98
N SER A 213 -16.58 28.86 6.59
CA SER A 213 -18.02 28.83 6.75
C SER A 213 -18.71 29.03 5.40
N LEU A 214 -19.82 28.32 5.21
CA LEU A 214 -20.68 28.48 4.03
C LEU A 214 -21.87 29.34 4.42
N SER A 215 -22.21 30.32 3.57
CA SER A 215 -23.36 31.18 3.80
C SER A 215 -24.10 31.48 2.48
N ASN A 216 -25.28 32.10 2.58
CA ASN A 216 -26.04 32.58 1.43
C ASN A 216 -26.32 31.49 0.36
N LEU A 217 -26.67 30.27 0.78
CA LEU A 217 -27.08 29.22 -0.15
C LEU A 217 -28.35 29.63 -0.90
N LYS A 218 -28.28 29.68 -2.24
CA LYS A 218 -29.40 30.02 -3.12
C LYS A 218 -29.59 28.92 -4.15
N LEU A 219 -30.75 28.27 -4.11
CA LEU A 219 -31.15 27.28 -5.10
C LEU A 219 -31.96 27.95 -6.21
N ALA A 220 -31.60 27.69 -7.46
CA ALA A 220 -32.37 28.05 -8.64
C ALA A 220 -32.67 26.76 -9.42
N VAL A 221 -33.95 26.40 -9.50
CA VAL A 221 -34.42 25.23 -10.25
C VAL A 221 -34.84 25.71 -11.63
N ASP A 222 -34.22 25.18 -12.68
CA ASP A 222 -34.66 25.34 -14.07
C ASP A 222 -35.05 23.98 -14.64
N THR A 223 -36.10 23.94 -15.44
CA THR A 223 -36.59 22.79 -16.21
C THR A 223 -35.53 22.09 -17.07
N GLN A 224 -34.39 22.73 -17.35
CA GLN A 224 -33.26 22.14 -18.08
C GLN A 224 -32.04 21.83 -17.19
N SER A 225 -31.89 22.49 -16.04
CA SER A 225 -30.77 22.24 -15.11
C SER A 225 -31.04 22.82 -13.72
N ASP A 226 -30.81 22.02 -12.68
CA ASP A 226 -30.75 22.52 -11.30
C ASP A 226 -29.43 23.25 -11.05
N CYS A 227 -29.48 24.48 -10.55
CA CYS A 227 -28.31 25.29 -10.22
C CYS A 227 -28.30 25.69 -8.74
N LEU A 228 -27.22 25.35 -8.03
CA LEU A 228 -27.00 25.75 -6.65
C LEU A 228 -25.86 26.78 -6.56
N ASN A 229 -26.19 27.99 -6.12
CA ASN A 229 -25.22 29.05 -5.87
C ASN A 229 -24.88 29.12 -4.38
N VAL A 230 -23.59 29.15 -4.04
CA VAL A 230 -23.12 29.17 -2.65
C VAL A 230 -21.98 30.17 -2.49
N ALA A 231 -21.98 30.94 -1.41
CA ALA A 231 -20.85 31.79 -1.03
C ALA A 231 -19.98 31.11 0.03
N LEU A 232 -18.67 31.07 -0.20
CA LEU A 232 -17.68 30.54 0.72
C LEU A 232 -16.97 31.70 1.44
N HIS A 233 -16.93 31.64 2.76
CA HIS A 233 -16.20 32.59 3.59
C HIS A 233 -15.07 31.87 4.33
N ARG A 234 -13.92 32.54 4.41
CA ARG A 234 -12.78 32.08 5.19
C ARG A 234 -12.66 32.98 6.41
N ASP A 235 -12.57 32.37 7.58
CA ASP A 235 -12.32 33.06 8.84
C ASP A 235 -10.82 33.25 9.08
#